data_AF-V5GG33-F1
#
_entry.id   AF-V5GG33-F1
#
_cell.length_a   1.000
_cell.length_b   1.000
_cell.length_c   1.000
_cell.angle_alpha   90.00
_cell.angle_beta   90.00
_cell.angle_gamma   90.00
#
_symmetry.space_group_name_H-M   'P 1'
#
loop_
_entity.id
_entity.type
_entity.pdbx_description
1 polymer ?
#
loop_
_entity_poly.entity_id
_entity_poly.type
_entity_poly.pdbx_seq_one_letter_code
_entity_poly.pdbx_strand_id
1 'polypeptide(L)'
;MFNSLKIKLSPKLLKSICNYSQNIAQPLRSKKPRSSSNTVQHFVDFKRLRVIGGSGGDGCISFLSLWSNELAGPDGGDGGNGGHVIFQASNDIYDLNHLPTIAKGL
;
A
#
# COMPACT_ATOMS: atom_id res chain seq x y z
N MET A 1 -38.54 7.09 -62.12
CA MET A 1 -37.28 6.38 -62.43
C MET A 1 -36.55 6.13 -61.12
N PHE A 2 -36.40 4.88 -60.69
CA PHE A 2 -35.28 4.33 -59.90
C PHE A 2 -35.62 2.86 -59.60
N ASN A 3 -35.17 1.95 -60.46
CA ASN A 3 -35.31 0.51 -60.24
C ASN A 3 -34.30 0.08 -59.18
N SER A 4 -34.80 -0.34 -58.01
CA SER A 4 -33.98 -0.89 -56.94
C SER A 4 -33.63 -2.35 -57.27
N LEU A 5 -32.45 -2.56 -57.85
CA LEU A 5 -31.86 -3.89 -58.02
C LEU A 5 -31.31 -4.37 -56.68
N LYS A 6 -32.09 -5.17 -55.93
CA LYS A 6 -31.60 -5.90 -54.77
C LYS A 6 -30.77 -7.10 -55.22
N ILE A 7 -29.45 -6.96 -55.20
CA ILE A 7 -28.51 -8.05 -55.46
C ILE A 7 -28.59 -9.04 -54.29
N LYS A 8 -29.18 -10.22 -54.52
CA LYS A 8 -29.12 -11.36 -53.58
C LYS A 8 -27.72 -11.99 -53.65
N LEU A 9 -26.79 -11.46 -52.85
CA LEU A 9 -25.49 -12.07 -52.63
C LEU A 9 -25.65 -13.38 -51.86
N SER A 10 -25.09 -14.47 -52.40
CA SER A 10 -25.12 -15.77 -51.75
C SER A 10 -24.29 -15.75 -50.45
N PRO A 11 -24.69 -16.49 -49.40
CA PRO A 11 -23.94 -16.54 -48.14
C PRO A 11 -22.52 -17.10 -48.31
N LYS A 12 -22.27 -17.83 -49.40
CA LYS A 12 -20.93 -18.31 -49.79
C LYS A 12 -20.00 -17.17 -50.19
N LEU A 13 -20.51 -16.16 -50.91
CA LEU A 13 -19.75 -15.01 -51.38
C LEU A 13 -19.50 -13.98 -50.25
N LEU A 14 -20.42 -13.89 -49.28
CA LEU A 14 -20.17 -13.17 -48.02
C LEU A 14 -19.03 -13.81 -47.22
N LYS A 15 -18.97 -15.15 -47.17
CA LYS A 15 -17.92 -15.90 -46.46
C LYS A 15 -16.52 -15.69 -47.05
N SER A 16 -16.40 -15.45 -48.36
CA SER A 16 -15.10 -15.20 -49.01
C SER A 16 -14.59 -13.77 -48.76
N ILE A 17 -15.49 -12.78 -48.66
CA ILE A 17 -15.11 -11.38 -48.40
C ILE A 17 -14.57 -11.21 -46.98
N CYS A 18 -15.19 -11.86 -45.97
CA CYS A 18 -14.75 -11.75 -44.58
C CYS A 18 -13.42 -12.48 -44.28
N ASN A 19 -12.88 -13.29 -45.20
CA ASN A 19 -11.55 -13.88 -45.08
C ASN A 19 -10.42 -12.92 -45.45
N TYR A 20 -10.71 -11.76 -46.05
CA TYR A 20 -9.70 -10.72 -46.33
C TYR A 20 -9.24 -9.99 -45.04
N SER A 21 -9.94 -10.20 -43.93
CA SER A 21 -9.62 -9.65 -42.60
C SER A 21 -8.67 -10.55 -41.78
N GLN A 22 -8.00 -11.53 -42.39
CA GLN A 22 -7.17 -12.50 -41.66
C GLN A 22 -5.77 -11.98 -41.26
N ASN A 23 -5.42 -10.73 -41.58
CA ASN A 23 -4.19 -10.06 -41.13
C ASN A 23 -4.47 -8.91 -40.15
N ILE A 24 -5.40 -9.10 -39.22
CA ILE A 24 -5.57 -8.19 -38.09
C ILE A 24 -5.06 -8.90 -36.85
N ALA A 25 -4.07 -8.31 -36.17
CA ALA A 25 -3.56 -8.84 -34.90
C ALA A 25 -4.72 -9.00 -33.92
N GLN A 26 -5.10 -10.24 -33.65
CA GLN A 26 -6.09 -10.55 -32.62
C GLN A 26 -5.36 -10.56 -31.27
N PRO A 27 -5.84 -9.81 -30.26
CA PRO A 27 -5.21 -9.83 -28.95
C PRO A 27 -5.29 -11.24 -28.36
N LEU A 28 -4.16 -11.75 -27.89
CA LEU A 28 -4.11 -13.04 -27.23
C LEU A 28 -4.98 -12.99 -25.97
N ARG A 29 -5.96 -13.90 -25.87
CA ARG A 29 -6.75 -14.07 -24.65
C ARG A 29 -5.80 -14.41 -23.51
N SER A 30 -5.96 -13.75 -22.35
CA SER A 30 -5.19 -14.10 -21.16
C SER A 30 -5.39 -15.59 -20.85
N LYS A 31 -4.33 -16.38 -21.04
CA LYS A 31 -4.31 -17.83 -20.78
C LYS A 31 -4.00 -18.14 -19.32
N LYS A 32 -3.60 -17.15 -18.52
CA LYS A 32 -3.27 -17.34 -17.11
C LYS A 32 -4.57 -17.66 -16.37
N PRO A 33 -4.74 -18.88 -15.82
CA PRO A 33 -5.93 -19.20 -15.06
C PRO A 33 -6.02 -18.28 -13.83
N ARG A 34 -7.24 -17.89 -13.48
CA ARG A 34 -7.51 -17.25 -12.18
C ARG A 34 -7.23 -18.27 -11.08
N SER A 35 -6.78 -17.82 -9.91
CA SER A 35 -6.59 -18.71 -8.76
C SER A 35 -7.89 -19.44 -8.43
N SER A 36 -7.79 -20.70 -8.04
CA SER A 36 -8.92 -21.53 -7.62
C SER A 36 -9.53 -21.09 -6.28
N SER A 37 -8.75 -20.41 -5.45
CA SER A 37 -9.24 -19.84 -4.19
C SER A 37 -9.99 -18.53 -4.44
N ASN A 38 -11.14 -18.38 -3.78
CA ASN A 38 -11.96 -17.18 -3.76
C ASN A 38 -11.44 -16.10 -2.80
N THR A 39 -10.24 -16.28 -2.20
CA THR A 39 -9.63 -15.25 -1.35
C THR A 39 -9.07 -14.13 -2.21
N VAL A 40 -9.66 -12.94 -2.11
CA VAL A 40 -9.11 -11.74 -2.73
C VAL A 40 -7.95 -11.23 -1.87
N GLN A 41 -6.76 -11.79 -2.07
CA GLN A 41 -5.51 -11.26 -1.52
C GLN A 41 -4.96 -10.22 -2.50
N HIS A 42 -5.04 -8.94 -2.13
CA HIS A 42 -4.44 -7.86 -2.91
C HIS A 42 -2.96 -7.75 -2.54
N PHE A 43 -2.07 -7.64 -3.51
CA PHE A 43 -0.68 -7.28 -3.24
C PHE A 43 -0.57 -5.76 -3.12
N VAL A 44 0.11 -5.26 -2.08
CA VAL A 44 0.30 -3.82 -1.85
C VAL A 44 1.80 -3.53 -1.74
N ASP A 45 2.32 -2.83 -2.74
CA ASP A 45 3.71 -2.36 -2.84
C ASP A 45 3.91 -0.95 -2.28
N PHE A 46 2.83 -0.16 -2.21
CA PHE A 46 2.83 1.19 -1.70
C PHE A 46 1.75 1.41 -0.64
N LYS A 47 2.16 1.89 0.54
CA LYS A 47 1.25 2.26 1.62
C LYS A 47 1.76 3.50 2.35
N ARG A 48 0.89 4.51 2.50
CA ARG A 48 1.19 5.71 3.28
C ARG A 48 0.87 5.45 4.75
N LEU A 49 1.85 5.67 5.61
CA LEU A 49 1.74 5.44 7.06
C LEU A 49 2.05 6.72 7.83
N ARG A 50 1.46 6.86 9.02
CA ARG A 50 1.86 7.85 10.02
C ARG A 50 2.48 7.12 11.19
N VAL A 51 3.78 7.35 11.41
CA VAL A 51 4.49 6.78 12.54
C VAL A 51 4.88 7.88 13.53
N ILE A 52 4.63 7.63 14.80
CA ILE A 52 4.89 8.56 15.90
C ILE A 52 5.86 7.86 16.85
N GLY A 53 6.99 8.49 17.15
CA GLY A 53 7.95 7.97 18.14
C GLY A 53 7.44 8.11 19.58
N GLY A 54 8.22 7.62 20.53
CA GLY A 54 7.93 7.79 21.95
C GLY A 54 8.17 9.25 22.37
N SER A 55 7.40 9.70 23.35
CA SER A 55 7.58 11.02 23.96
C SER A 55 8.81 10.98 24.87
N GLY A 56 9.57 12.08 24.96
CA GLY A 56 10.56 12.23 26.01
C GLY A 56 9.91 12.30 27.39
N GLY A 57 10.67 11.99 28.43
CA GLY A 57 10.24 12.21 29.81
C GLY A 57 10.40 13.67 30.19
N ASP A 58 9.56 14.15 31.09
CA ASP A 58 9.74 15.48 31.67
C ASP A 58 10.89 15.46 32.69
N GLY A 59 11.67 16.54 32.72
CA GLY A 59 12.59 16.79 33.82
C GLY A 59 11.84 17.15 35.09
N CYS A 60 12.52 17.09 36.22
CA CYS A 60 11.95 17.48 37.51
C CYS A 60 12.62 18.76 38.00
N ILE A 61 11.82 19.68 38.53
CA ILE A 61 12.32 20.80 39.33
C ILE A 61 12.12 20.42 40.79
N SER A 62 13.21 20.08 41.46
CA SER A 62 13.22 19.77 42.88
C SER A 62 14.39 20.46 43.58
N PHE A 63 14.25 20.61 44.90
CA PHE A 63 15.28 21.13 45.78
C PHE A 63 15.58 20.09 46.86
N LEU A 64 16.86 19.89 47.13
CA LEU A 64 17.32 18.95 48.14
C LEU A 64 17.00 19.51 49.53
N SER A 65 16.46 18.65 50.41
CA SER A 65 16.27 18.95 51.83
C SER A 65 17.19 18.06 52.66
N LEU A 66 18.06 18.67 53.45
CA LEU A 66 18.98 17.97 54.34
C LEU A 66 18.70 18.34 55.79
N TRP A 67 18.98 17.41 56.70
CA TRP A 67 18.91 17.72 58.12
C TRP A 67 19.93 18.83 58.43
N SER A 68 19.47 19.90 59.10
CA SER A 68 20.25 21.11 59.42
C SER A 68 20.70 21.97 58.23
N ASN A 69 20.21 21.73 57.01
CA ASN A 69 20.39 22.64 55.88
C ASN A 69 19.09 22.76 55.07
N GLU A 70 18.37 23.85 55.31
CA GLU A 70 17.08 24.16 54.69
C GLU A 70 17.21 24.58 53.22
N LEU A 71 18.40 24.98 52.77
CA LEU A 71 18.68 25.45 51.40
C LEU A 71 19.80 24.62 50.76
N ALA A 72 19.61 23.31 50.61
CA ALA A 72 20.63 22.44 50.04
C ALA A 72 20.78 22.54 48.50
N GLY A 73 19.98 23.40 47.84
CA GLY A 73 20.09 23.72 46.42
C GLY A 73 19.19 22.85 45.52
N PRO A 74 19.18 23.11 44.20
CA PRO A 74 18.40 22.34 43.24
C PRO A 74 19.00 20.94 43.03
N ASP A 75 18.16 19.91 43.06
CA ASP A 75 18.53 18.50 42.79
C ASP A 75 17.68 17.85 41.69
N GLY A 76 16.91 18.67 40.98
CA GLY A 76 16.11 18.25 39.84
C GLY A 76 16.97 17.70 38.70
N GLY A 77 16.51 16.59 38.11
CA GLY A 77 17.14 15.94 36.96
C GLY A 77 16.49 16.27 35.63
N ASP A 78 17.22 16.02 34.55
CA ASP A 78 16.73 16.18 33.18
C ASP A 78 15.72 15.09 32.80
N GLY A 79 14.91 15.42 31.79
CA GLY A 79 13.98 14.50 31.16
C GLY A 79 14.66 13.45 30.27
N GLY A 80 14.03 12.28 30.14
CA GLY A 80 14.53 11.21 29.28
C GLY A 80 14.28 11.46 27.79
N ASN A 81 15.08 10.84 26.92
CA ASN A 81 14.85 10.85 25.48
C ASN A 81 13.60 10.06 25.10
N GLY A 82 12.92 10.49 24.03
CA GLY A 82 11.80 9.77 23.45
C GLY A 82 12.21 8.56 22.62
N GLY A 83 11.26 7.64 22.40
CA GLY A 83 11.47 6.42 21.63
C GLY A 83 11.68 6.67 20.13
N HIS A 84 12.71 6.05 19.56
CA HIS A 84 12.98 6.12 18.12
C HIS A 84 12.04 5.21 17.31
N VAL A 85 11.77 5.62 16.08
CA VAL A 85 11.07 4.80 15.07
C VAL A 85 12.10 4.27 14.09
N ILE A 86 12.21 2.94 14.02
CA ILE A 86 13.15 2.26 13.14
C ILE A 86 12.38 1.27 12.27
N PHE A 87 12.64 1.31 10.96
CA PHE A 87 12.16 0.29 10.04
C PHE A 87 13.22 -0.79 9.87
N GLN A 88 12.80 -2.05 10.00
CA GLN A 88 13.66 -3.20 9.79
C GLN A 88 13.09 -4.03 8.64
N ALA A 89 13.92 -4.29 7.64
CA ALA A 89 13.59 -5.19 6.55
C ALA A 89 13.61 -6.65 7.03
N SER A 90 12.66 -7.45 6.54
CA SER A 90 12.61 -8.90 6.76
C SER A 90 12.41 -9.61 5.42
N ASN A 91 13.05 -10.76 5.25
CA ASN A 91 12.92 -11.59 4.04
C ASN A 91 11.61 -12.41 4.03
N ASP A 92 10.92 -12.49 5.16
CA ASP A 92 9.70 -13.28 5.33
C ASP A 92 8.42 -12.48 5.02
N ILE A 93 8.57 -11.18 4.74
CA ILE A 93 7.49 -10.24 4.50
C ILE A 93 7.54 -9.80 3.03
N TYR A 94 6.46 -10.10 2.30
CA TYR A 94 6.43 -9.88 0.85
C TYR A 94 5.57 -8.68 0.43
N ASP A 95 4.69 -8.16 1.29
CA ASP A 95 3.80 -7.03 0.99
C ASP A 95 3.69 -6.04 2.15
N LEU A 96 3.05 -4.89 1.93
CA LEU A 96 2.83 -3.85 2.97
C LEU A 96 1.42 -3.90 3.59
N ASN A 97 0.60 -4.91 3.29
CA ASN A 97 -0.79 -4.94 3.76
C ASN A 97 -0.90 -5.04 5.27
N HIS A 98 -0.02 -5.82 5.88
CA HIS A 98 -0.01 -6.11 7.30
C HIS A 98 0.30 -4.87 8.18
N LEU A 99 0.85 -3.80 7.61
CA LEU A 99 1.22 -2.60 8.37
C LEU A 99 -0.01 -1.75 8.74
N PRO A 100 -0.16 -1.28 9.99
CA PRO A 100 -1.27 -0.39 10.36
C PRO A 100 -1.04 1.03 9.82
N THR A 101 -2.10 1.73 9.39
CA THR A 101 -2.01 3.10 8.86
C THR A 101 -1.39 4.09 9.86
N ILE A 102 -1.60 3.85 11.17
CA ILE A 102 -1.03 4.64 12.25
C ILE A 102 -0.29 3.69 13.19
N ALA A 103 1.01 3.94 13.40
CA ALA A 103 1.82 3.26 14.38
C ALA A 103 2.34 4.28 15.39
N LYS A 104 2.18 4.01 16.68
CA LYS A 104 2.64 4.89 17.76
C LYS A 104 3.59 4.10 18.65
N GLY A 105 4.76 4.66 18.92
CA GLY A 105 5.62 4.25 20.03
C GLY A 105 4.89 4.52 21.34
N LEU A 106 5.13 3.66 22.32
CA LEU A 106 4.71 3.89 23.70
C LEU A 106 5.55 5.00 24.33
#